data_AF-X1PK16-F1
#
_entry.id   AF-X1PK16-F1
#
_cell.length_a   1.000
_cell.length_b   1.000
_cell.length_c   1.000
_cell.angle_alpha   90.00
_cell.angle_beta   90.00
_cell.angle_gamma   90.00
#
_symmetry.space_group_name_H-M   'P 1'
#
loop_
_entity.id
_entity.type
_entity.pdbx_description
1 polymer ?
#
loop_
_entity_poly.entity_id
_entity_poly.type
_entity_poly.pdbx_seq_one_letter_code
_entity_poly.pdbx_strand_id
1 'polypeptide(L)'
;GKRVPPGESGYTVLKLKHKIPCLIGDRFIIRLPSPATTLGGGTVLAIEKQRYSRNRENLLQWLSERFPPDAEKLIVSEVKKRGVASVKVLSKNARLHHREIAETATLLAEAGKLVRLGDLYGDPAHIDEIERQTIDSLQKEHQERPHLPGIKVAEFVSRYRLDASLAEKLLSHFESRGKISRRGAFLKLSEFAPQLTEEQKESADRLLKSIASSPLANPTKEELLKMYPRSFEVLKFLIAHGEV
;
A
#
# COMPACT_ATOMS: atom_id res chain seq x y z
N GLY A 1 11.15 -28.37 -18.24
CA GLY A 1 10.38 -27.30 -18.90
C GLY A 1 9.80 -27.84 -20.19
N LYS A 2 8.69 -27.29 -20.70
CA LYS A 2 8.17 -27.67 -22.01
C LYS A 2 9.19 -27.28 -23.10
N ARG A 3 9.49 -28.19 -24.01
CA ARG A 3 10.34 -27.94 -25.18
C ARG A 3 9.61 -26.97 -26.11
N VAL A 4 10.34 -26.03 -26.71
CA VAL A 4 9.83 -25.20 -27.81
C VAL A 4 10.23 -25.89 -29.13
N PRO A 5 9.29 -26.41 -29.92
CA PRO A 5 9.57 -26.99 -31.23
C PRO A 5 10.15 -25.99 -32.22
N PRO A 6 10.83 -26.46 -33.29
CA PRO A 6 11.25 -25.59 -34.39
C PRO A 6 10.06 -24.82 -34.99
N GLY A 7 10.22 -23.52 -35.19
CA GLY A 7 9.18 -22.64 -35.74
C GLY A 7 8.16 -22.11 -34.73
N GLU A 8 8.15 -22.64 -33.50
CA GLU A 8 7.25 -22.17 -32.44
C GLU A 8 7.89 -21.09 -31.56
N SER A 9 7.04 -20.37 -30.83
CA SER A 9 7.44 -19.35 -29.86
C SER A 9 7.03 -19.74 -28.45
N GLY A 10 7.82 -19.36 -27.45
CA GLY A 10 7.50 -19.63 -26.05
C GLY A 10 8.32 -18.78 -25.10
N TYR A 11 7.81 -18.64 -23.87
CA TYR A 11 8.51 -17.92 -22.80
C TYR A 11 9.58 -18.81 -22.17
N THR A 12 10.79 -18.27 -22.05
CA THR A 12 11.92 -18.95 -21.40
C THR A 12 12.72 -17.97 -20.54
N VAL A 13 13.50 -18.52 -19.61
CA VAL A 13 14.41 -17.77 -18.75
C VAL A 13 15.83 -18.11 -19.14
N LEU A 14 16.59 -17.10 -19.55
CA LEU A 14 18.01 -17.26 -19.86
C LEU A 14 18.85 -16.96 -18.62
N LYS A 15 19.61 -17.97 -18.16
CA LYS A 15 20.63 -17.78 -17.14
C LYS A 15 21.98 -17.61 -17.82
N LEU A 16 22.49 -16.39 -17.78
CA LEU A 16 23.76 -16.04 -18.40
C LEU A 16 24.94 -16.33 -17.46
N LYS A 17 26.06 -16.81 -18.02
CA LYS A 17 27.31 -17.06 -17.27
C LYS A 17 27.96 -15.75 -16.82
N HIS A 18 27.85 -14.71 -17.65
CA HIS A 18 28.40 -13.38 -17.39
C HIS A 18 27.27 -12.35 -17.45
N LYS A 19 27.41 -11.26 -16.68
CA LYS A 19 26.49 -10.13 -16.76
C LYS A 19 26.70 -9.44 -18.11
N ILE A 20 25.61 -9.17 -18.81
CA ILE A 20 25.60 -8.36 -20.03
C ILE A 20 24.67 -7.16 -19.81
N PRO A 21 24.96 -6.00 -20.41
CA PRO A 21 23.99 -4.93 -20.51
C PRO A 21 22.85 -5.38 -21.44
N CYS A 22 21.61 -5.27 -20.97
CA CYS A 22 20.43 -5.40 -21.80
C CYS A 22 19.30 -4.57 -21.22
N LEU A 23 18.36 -4.19 -22.08
CA LEU A 23 17.15 -3.47 -21.77
C LEU A 23 15.92 -4.31 -22.15
N ILE A 24 14.80 -4.01 -21.52
CA ILE A 24 13.53 -4.63 -21.89
C ILE A 24 13.15 -4.15 -23.30
N GLY A 25 12.77 -5.09 -24.17
CA GLY A 25 12.55 -4.87 -25.59
C GLY A 25 13.75 -5.19 -26.49
N ASP A 26 14.93 -5.48 -25.91
CA ASP A 26 16.10 -5.87 -26.71
C ASP A 26 15.89 -7.20 -27.42
N ARG A 27 16.21 -7.24 -28.71
CA ARG A 27 16.24 -8.49 -29.49
C ARG A 27 17.58 -9.18 -29.29
N PHE A 28 17.55 -10.51 -29.16
CA PHE A 28 18.75 -11.33 -29.06
C PHE A 28 18.64 -12.57 -29.95
N ILE A 29 19.80 -13.17 -30.23
CA ILE A 29 19.92 -14.46 -30.92
C ILE A 29 20.69 -15.44 -30.02
N ILE A 30 20.33 -16.71 -30.08
CA ILE A 30 21.03 -17.81 -29.41
C ILE A 30 21.72 -18.64 -30.48
N ARG A 31 23.05 -18.79 -30.35
CA ARG A 31 23.88 -19.51 -31.31
C ARG A 31 24.74 -20.55 -30.61
N LEU A 32 24.93 -21.70 -31.25
CA LEU A 32 26.01 -22.62 -30.94
C LEU A 32 27.31 -22.07 -31.52
N PRO A 33 28.41 -22.01 -30.76
CA PRO A 33 29.68 -21.52 -31.27
C PRO A 33 30.34 -22.51 -32.24
N SER A 34 30.18 -23.82 -32.01
CA SER A 34 30.70 -24.86 -32.90
C SER A 34 29.82 -26.12 -32.87
N PRO A 35 29.31 -26.60 -34.02
CA PRO A 35 29.27 -25.88 -35.29
C PRO A 35 28.45 -24.59 -35.17
N ALA A 36 28.77 -23.59 -36.00
CA ALA A 36 28.12 -22.27 -35.95
C ALA A 36 26.66 -22.37 -36.43
N THR A 37 25.73 -22.54 -35.50
CA THR A 37 24.30 -22.74 -35.80
C THR A 37 23.44 -21.82 -34.96
N THR A 38 22.50 -21.11 -35.57
CA THR A 38 21.49 -20.33 -34.84
C THR A 38 20.40 -21.25 -34.33
N LEU A 39 20.23 -21.31 -33.02
CA LEU A 39 19.18 -22.11 -32.36
C LEU A 39 17.84 -21.37 -32.32
N GLY A 40 17.88 -20.04 -32.36
CA GLY A 40 16.70 -19.19 -32.33
C GLY A 40 17.05 -17.78 -31.87
N GLY A 41 16.04 -17.03 -31.47
CA GLY A 41 16.17 -15.70 -30.91
C GLY A 41 14.99 -15.34 -30.03
N GLY A 42 14.93 -14.10 -29.60
CA GLY A 42 13.83 -13.63 -28.77
C GLY A 42 13.93 -12.16 -28.45
N THR A 43 13.02 -11.72 -27.61
CA THR A 43 12.97 -10.36 -27.08
C THR A 43 13.05 -10.40 -25.56
N VAL A 44 13.85 -9.54 -24.96
CA VAL A 44 13.97 -9.43 -23.50
C VAL A 44 12.68 -8.82 -22.96
N LEU A 45 11.90 -9.61 -22.21
CA LEU A 45 10.65 -9.15 -21.61
C LEU A 45 10.81 -8.70 -20.16
N ALA A 46 11.84 -9.15 -19.45
CA ALA A 46 12.09 -8.82 -18.06
C ALA A 46 13.56 -9.09 -17.69
N ILE A 47 14.08 -8.32 -16.72
CA ILE A 47 15.44 -8.49 -16.19
C ILE A 47 15.35 -8.55 -14.67
N GLU A 48 15.53 -9.75 -14.11
CA GLU A 48 15.45 -9.99 -12.67
C GLU A 48 16.66 -10.71 -12.12
N LYS A 49 17.01 -10.38 -10.88
CA LYS A 49 18.12 -11.01 -10.14
C LYS A 49 17.70 -12.29 -9.41
N GLN A 50 16.40 -12.50 -9.19
CA GLN A 50 15.89 -13.59 -8.36
C GLN A 50 15.53 -14.83 -9.17
N ARG A 51 15.53 -15.99 -8.48
CA ARG A 51 14.83 -17.19 -8.97
C ARG A 51 13.36 -16.83 -9.11
N TYR A 52 12.82 -16.92 -10.33
CA TYR A 52 11.41 -16.74 -10.56
C TYR A 52 10.57 -17.66 -9.66
N SER A 53 9.42 -17.13 -9.22
CA SER A 53 8.52 -17.74 -8.23
C SER A 53 8.21 -19.21 -8.51
N ARG A 54 7.90 -19.97 -7.45
CA ARG A 54 7.35 -21.34 -7.54
C ARG A 54 6.05 -21.38 -8.37
N ASN A 55 5.34 -20.26 -8.49
CA ASN A 55 4.11 -20.15 -9.28
C ASN A 55 4.42 -19.74 -10.74
N ARG A 56 4.58 -20.76 -11.60
CA ARG A 56 4.90 -20.62 -13.02
C ARG A 56 3.79 -19.95 -13.82
N GLU A 57 2.52 -20.12 -13.45
CA GLU A 57 1.37 -19.59 -14.20
C GLU A 57 1.31 -18.06 -14.11
N ASN A 58 1.44 -17.51 -12.89
CA ASN A 58 1.49 -16.06 -12.69
C ASN A 58 2.66 -15.42 -13.46
N LEU A 59 3.81 -16.11 -13.53
CA LEU A 59 4.95 -15.62 -14.30
C LEU A 59 4.63 -15.57 -15.80
N LEU A 60 4.04 -16.64 -16.35
CA LEU A 60 3.69 -16.70 -17.77
C LEU A 60 2.63 -15.66 -18.12
N GLN A 61 1.64 -15.48 -17.26
CA GLN A 61 0.63 -14.43 -17.42
C GLN A 61 1.27 -13.04 -17.42
N TRP A 62 2.11 -12.73 -16.43
CA TRP A 62 2.83 -11.46 -16.35
C TRP A 62 3.72 -11.20 -17.57
N LEU A 63 4.45 -12.22 -18.06
CA LEU A 63 5.26 -12.09 -19.28
C LEU A 63 4.40 -11.90 -20.53
N SER A 64 3.22 -12.52 -20.59
CA SER A 64 2.30 -12.39 -21.72
C SER A 64 1.68 -11.00 -21.81
N GLU A 65 1.39 -10.36 -20.68
CA GLU A 65 0.88 -8.98 -20.62
C GLU A 65 1.93 -7.98 -21.17
N ARG A 66 3.22 -8.34 -21.18
CA ARG A 66 4.33 -7.51 -21.66
C ARG A 66 4.70 -7.72 -23.12
N PHE A 67 4.02 -8.62 -23.82
CA PHE A 67 4.28 -8.86 -25.24
C PHE A 67 3.13 -8.32 -26.11
N PRO A 68 3.41 -7.59 -27.21
CA PRO A 68 4.70 -7.01 -27.57
C PRO A 68 5.16 -5.96 -26.53
N PRO A 69 6.49 -5.73 -26.41
CA PRO A 69 7.03 -4.76 -25.47
C PRO A 69 6.58 -3.35 -25.83
N ASP A 70 5.89 -2.71 -24.89
CA ASP A 70 5.36 -1.36 -25.01
C ASP A 70 5.50 -0.61 -23.69
N ALA A 71 5.69 0.71 -23.76
CA ALA A 71 5.90 1.59 -22.63
C ALA A 71 4.82 1.42 -21.56
N GLU A 72 3.55 1.50 -21.98
CA GLU A 72 2.40 1.45 -21.09
C GLU A 72 2.29 0.07 -20.43
N LYS A 73 2.38 -1.00 -21.24
CA LYS A 73 2.33 -2.37 -20.73
C LYS A 73 3.44 -2.65 -19.71
N LEU A 74 4.64 -2.14 -19.96
CA LEU A 74 5.78 -2.29 -19.04
C LEU A 74 5.54 -1.56 -17.72
N ILE A 75 5.00 -0.35 -17.77
CA ILE A 75 4.69 0.45 -16.58
C ILE A 75 3.60 -0.25 -15.76
N VAL A 76 2.44 -0.54 -16.37
CA VAL A 76 1.30 -1.17 -15.69
C VAL A 76 1.71 -2.51 -15.08
N SER A 77 2.42 -3.35 -15.83
CA SER A 77 2.86 -4.67 -15.33
C SER A 77 3.90 -4.59 -14.19
N GLU A 78 4.76 -3.58 -14.15
CA GLU A 78 5.67 -3.36 -13.01
C GLU A 78 4.95 -2.82 -11.78
N VAL A 79 4.03 -1.88 -11.97
CA VAL A 79 3.23 -1.32 -10.87
C VAL A 79 2.36 -2.43 -10.26
N LYS A 80 1.63 -3.19 -11.08
CA LYS A 80 0.80 -4.34 -10.66
C LYS A 80 1.61 -5.38 -9.88
N LYS A 81 2.84 -5.67 -10.32
CA LYS A 81 3.72 -6.63 -9.64
C LYS A 81 4.22 -6.12 -8.27
N ARG A 82 4.47 -4.82 -8.13
CA ARG A 82 5.04 -4.21 -6.93
C ARG A 82 4.00 -3.63 -5.98
N GLY A 83 2.75 -3.47 -6.44
CA GLY A 83 1.72 -2.69 -5.77
C GLY A 83 1.92 -1.19 -6.00
N VAL A 84 3.09 -0.67 -5.64
CA VAL A 84 3.47 0.75 -5.81
C VAL A 84 4.90 0.87 -6.34
N ALA A 85 5.13 1.78 -7.28
CA ALA A 85 6.44 2.04 -7.85
C ALA A 85 6.69 3.52 -8.12
N SER A 86 7.95 3.95 -7.98
CA SER A 86 8.39 5.28 -8.42
C SER A 86 8.83 5.26 -9.88
N VAL A 87 8.83 6.43 -10.52
CA VAL A 87 9.36 6.59 -11.90
C VAL A 87 10.79 6.06 -12.01
N LYS A 88 11.62 6.23 -10.98
CA LYS A 88 13.00 5.74 -10.96
C LYS A 88 13.09 4.21 -11.03
N VAL A 89 12.15 3.52 -10.39
CA VAL A 89 12.06 2.05 -10.43
C VAL A 89 11.53 1.60 -11.79
N LEU A 90 10.52 2.29 -12.33
CA LEU A 90 9.94 1.99 -13.64
C LEU A 90 10.93 2.23 -14.78
N SER A 91 11.78 3.25 -14.66
CA SER A 91 12.86 3.53 -15.62
C SER A 91 14.02 2.55 -15.55
N LYS A 92 14.06 1.70 -14.51
CA LYS A 92 15.16 0.75 -14.35
C LYS A 92 15.05 -0.35 -15.40
N ASN A 93 15.99 -0.36 -16.34
CA ASN A 93 16.08 -1.30 -17.46
C ASN A 93 15.02 -1.11 -18.56
N ALA A 94 14.26 -0.02 -18.53
CA ALA A 94 13.41 0.38 -19.64
C ALA A 94 14.27 1.03 -20.74
N ARG A 95 13.82 0.93 -22.00
CA ARG A 95 14.44 1.65 -23.13
C ARG A 95 14.14 3.15 -23.15
N LEU A 96 13.17 3.58 -22.36
CA LEU A 96 12.62 4.93 -22.38
C LEU A 96 13.35 5.85 -21.41
N HIS A 97 13.40 7.12 -21.76
CA HIS A 97 13.94 8.14 -20.88
C HIS A 97 13.02 8.35 -19.66
N HIS A 98 13.60 8.80 -18.55
CA HIS A 98 12.86 9.05 -17.30
C HIS A 98 11.67 10.00 -17.50
N ARG A 99 11.81 10.98 -18.39
CA ARG A 99 10.76 11.94 -18.75
C ARG A 99 9.59 11.26 -19.47
N GLU A 100 9.85 10.44 -20.49
CA GLU A 100 8.82 9.72 -21.24
C GLU A 100 8.01 8.78 -20.33
N ILE A 101 8.69 8.13 -19.38
CA ILE A 101 8.03 7.25 -18.39
C ILE A 101 7.16 8.05 -17.44
N ALA A 102 7.61 9.22 -16.98
CA ALA A 102 6.82 10.09 -16.12
C ALA A 102 5.58 10.61 -16.84
N GLU A 103 5.72 11.05 -18.09
CA GLU A 103 4.62 11.51 -18.94
C GLU A 103 3.62 10.38 -19.20
N THR A 104 4.11 9.20 -19.61
CA THR A 104 3.26 8.02 -19.84
C THR A 104 2.54 7.58 -18.56
N ALA A 105 3.23 7.52 -17.42
CA ALA A 105 2.62 7.15 -16.13
C ALA A 105 1.56 8.16 -15.68
N THR A 106 1.75 9.45 -15.97
CA THR A 106 0.76 10.50 -15.69
C THR A 106 -0.49 10.29 -16.55
N LEU A 107 -0.32 10.07 -17.86
CA LEU A 107 -1.45 9.77 -18.76
C LEU A 107 -2.21 8.50 -18.34
N LEU A 108 -1.49 7.48 -17.87
CA LEU A 108 -2.11 6.25 -17.35
C LEU A 108 -2.87 6.48 -16.05
N ALA A 109 -2.40 7.39 -15.20
CA ALA A 109 -3.10 7.78 -13.99
C ALA A 109 -4.38 8.58 -14.32
N GLU A 110 -4.31 9.49 -15.28
CA GLU A 110 -5.48 10.23 -15.78
C GLU A 110 -6.52 9.31 -16.45
N ALA A 111 -6.06 8.27 -17.15
CA ALA A 111 -6.91 7.22 -17.71
C ALA A 111 -7.45 6.22 -16.68
N GLY A 112 -7.12 6.38 -15.38
CA GLY A 112 -7.57 5.50 -14.30
C GLY A 112 -6.91 4.11 -14.28
N LYS A 113 -5.89 3.87 -15.12
CA LYS A 113 -5.12 2.61 -15.13
C LYS A 113 -4.10 2.53 -14.00
N LEU A 114 -3.72 3.68 -13.44
CA LEU A 114 -2.83 3.81 -12.29
C LEU A 114 -3.43 4.81 -11.30
N VAL A 115 -3.01 4.71 -10.03
CA VAL A 115 -3.33 5.72 -9.00
C VAL A 115 -2.08 6.54 -8.72
N ARG A 116 -2.19 7.86 -8.85
CA ARG A 116 -1.09 8.77 -8.51
C ARG A 116 -1.05 9.04 -7.00
N LEU A 117 0.07 8.72 -6.39
CA LEU A 117 0.37 8.92 -4.96
C LEU A 117 1.56 9.87 -4.83
N GLY A 118 1.35 11.15 -5.14
CA GLY A 118 2.42 12.15 -5.21
C GLY A 118 3.38 11.89 -6.38
N ASP A 119 4.60 11.44 -6.06
CA ASP A 119 5.68 11.03 -6.98
C ASP A 119 5.70 9.50 -7.25
N LEU A 120 4.78 8.75 -6.64
CA LEU A 120 4.62 7.31 -6.81
C LEU A 120 3.36 6.98 -7.63
N TYR A 121 3.36 5.80 -8.24
CA TYR A 121 2.22 5.25 -8.95
C TYR A 121 1.85 3.89 -8.36
N GLY A 122 0.58 3.73 -8.01
CA GLY A 122 0.00 2.51 -7.46
C GLY A 122 -0.93 1.81 -8.45
N ASP A 123 -1.07 0.50 -8.28
CA ASP A 123 -2.06 -0.29 -9.00
C ASP A 123 -3.45 -0.03 -8.40
N PRO A 124 -4.48 0.34 -9.19
CA PRO A 124 -5.78 0.69 -8.65
C PRO A 124 -6.40 -0.41 -7.79
N ALA A 125 -6.34 -1.67 -8.24
CA ALA A 125 -6.90 -2.79 -7.50
C ALA A 125 -6.16 -3.03 -6.17
N HIS A 126 -4.82 -2.88 -6.17
CA HIS A 126 -4.04 -2.97 -4.95
C HIS A 126 -4.35 -1.84 -3.95
N ILE A 127 -4.48 -0.60 -4.43
CA ILE A 127 -4.79 0.55 -3.57
C ILE A 127 -6.21 0.44 -3.00
N ASP A 128 -7.19 0.06 -3.82
CA ASP A 128 -8.57 -0.13 -3.38
C ASP A 128 -8.70 -1.31 -2.39
N GLU A 129 -7.91 -2.37 -2.56
CA GLU A 129 -7.85 -3.47 -1.58
C GLU A 129 -7.33 -2.99 -0.21
N ILE A 130 -6.26 -2.19 -0.20
CA ILE A 130 -5.72 -1.61 1.04
C ILE A 130 -6.77 -0.67 1.67
N GLU A 131 -7.43 0.17 0.86
CA GLU A 131 -8.47 1.07 1.34
C GLU A 131 -9.61 0.29 2.00
N ARG A 132 -10.13 -0.74 1.32
CA ARG A 132 -11.23 -1.57 1.82
C ARG A 132 -10.86 -2.26 3.13
N GLN A 133 -9.72 -2.92 3.18
CA GLN A 133 -9.26 -3.59 4.41
C GLN A 133 -9.04 -2.62 5.57
N THR A 134 -8.61 -1.40 5.27
CA THR A 134 -8.44 -0.35 6.28
C THR A 134 -9.78 0.09 6.84
N ILE A 135 -10.77 0.34 5.96
CA ILE A 135 -12.14 0.71 6.34
C ILE A 135 -12.78 -0.41 7.17
N ASP A 136 -12.71 -1.65 6.71
CA ASP A 136 -13.28 -2.81 7.42
C ASP A 136 -12.67 -2.96 8.82
N SER A 137 -11.35 -2.75 8.94
CA SER A 137 -10.70 -2.77 10.24
C SER A 137 -11.13 -1.61 11.13
N LEU A 138 -11.31 -0.41 10.58
CA LEU A 138 -11.75 0.74 11.37
C LEU A 138 -13.19 0.54 11.84
N GLN A 139 -14.07 0.01 10.99
CA GLN A 139 -15.43 -0.33 11.36
C GLN A 139 -15.46 -1.34 12.51
N LYS A 140 -14.65 -2.40 12.43
CA LYS A 140 -14.55 -3.40 13.48
C LYS A 140 -14.02 -2.81 14.79
N GLU A 141 -12.95 -2.02 14.74
CA GLU A 141 -12.40 -1.38 15.95
C GLU A 141 -13.40 -0.40 16.57
N HIS A 142 -14.13 0.37 15.76
CA HIS A 142 -15.16 1.29 16.25
C HIS A 142 -16.37 0.57 16.86
N GLN A 143 -16.73 -0.62 16.38
CA GLN A 143 -17.78 -1.45 16.97
C GLN A 143 -17.33 -2.09 18.28
N GLU A 144 -16.12 -2.62 18.34
CA GLU A 144 -15.58 -3.29 19.53
C GLU A 144 -15.16 -2.28 20.62
N ARG A 145 -14.69 -1.09 20.23
CA ARG A 145 -14.22 -0.03 21.13
C ARG A 145 -14.70 1.36 20.71
N PRO A 146 -16.00 1.67 20.88
CA PRO A 146 -16.59 2.96 20.45
C PRO A 146 -15.99 4.20 21.13
N HIS A 147 -15.37 4.01 22.30
CA HIS A 147 -14.80 5.08 23.13
C HIS A 147 -13.39 5.50 22.69
N LEU A 148 -12.72 4.72 21.85
CA LEU A 148 -11.40 5.08 21.34
C LEU A 148 -11.51 6.06 20.16
N PRO A 149 -10.56 6.99 20.01
CA PRO A 149 -10.56 7.95 18.92
C PRO A 149 -10.27 7.35 17.53
N GLY A 150 -9.89 6.06 17.46
CA GLY A 150 -9.56 5.33 16.23
C GLY A 150 -8.31 4.46 16.37
N ILE A 151 -7.82 3.93 15.24
CA ILE A 151 -6.61 3.10 15.16
C ILE A 151 -5.37 3.99 15.06
N LYS A 152 -4.25 3.61 15.69
CA LYS A 152 -3.00 4.39 15.56
C LYS A 152 -2.39 4.27 14.16
N VAL A 153 -1.88 5.38 13.62
CA VAL A 153 -1.17 5.37 12.32
C VAL A 153 0.00 4.37 12.30
N ALA A 154 0.72 4.22 13.42
CA ALA A 154 1.80 3.24 13.55
C ALA A 154 1.33 1.78 13.36
N GLU A 155 0.09 1.47 13.75
CA GLU A 155 -0.48 0.14 13.56
C GLU A 155 -0.78 -0.13 12.08
N PHE A 156 -1.30 0.88 11.36
CA PHE A 156 -1.47 0.81 9.90
C PHE A 156 -0.13 0.55 9.19
N VAL A 157 0.91 1.31 9.53
CA VAL A 157 2.27 1.14 8.97
C VAL A 157 2.79 -0.29 9.20
N SER A 158 2.68 -0.78 10.45
CA SER A 158 3.16 -2.12 10.82
C SER A 158 2.37 -3.23 10.16
N ARG A 159 1.05 -3.09 10.04
CA ARG A 159 0.15 -4.11 9.50
C ARG A 159 0.40 -4.36 8.02
N TYR A 160 0.56 -3.29 7.24
CA TYR A 160 0.83 -3.37 5.81
C TYR A 160 2.33 -3.42 5.47
N ARG A 161 3.20 -3.39 6.49
CA ARG A 161 4.68 -3.38 6.34
C ARG A 161 5.16 -2.31 5.35
N LEU A 162 4.53 -1.15 5.41
CA LEU A 162 4.82 -0.02 4.53
C LEU A 162 5.98 0.78 5.08
N ASP A 163 6.75 1.42 4.22
CA ASP A 163 7.63 2.50 4.66
C ASP A 163 6.80 3.73 5.06
N ALA A 164 7.35 4.56 5.95
CA ALA A 164 6.63 5.71 6.49
C ALA A 164 6.22 6.72 5.39
N SER A 165 7.03 6.86 4.34
CA SER A 165 6.73 7.79 3.24
C SER A 165 5.55 7.30 2.40
N LEU A 166 5.51 6.02 2.09
CA LEU A 166 4.42 5.39 1.35
C LEU A 166 3.13 5.38 2.17
N ALA A 167 3.22 5.07 3.47
CA ALA A 167 2.06 5.12 4.35
C ALA A 167 1.43 6.51 4.40
N GLU A 168 2.24 7.57 4.54
CA GLU A 168 1.75 8.95 4.55
C GLU A 168 1.02 9.33 3.25
N LYS A 169 1.56 8.90 2.10
CA LYS A 169 0.97 9.15 0.78
C LYS A 169 -0.35 8.41 0.59
N LEU A 170 -0.43 7.15 1.04
CA LEU A 170 -1.66 6.36 1.00
C LEU A 170 -2.74 6.97 1.90
N LEU A 171 -2.38 7.35 3.12
CA LEU A 171 -3.30 8.00 4.05
C LEU A 171 -3.80 9.33 3.49
N SER A 172 -2.91 10.18 2.98
CA SER A 172 -3.29 11.45 2.33
C SER A 172 -4.23 11.22 1.14
N HIS A 173 -3.99 10.16 0.35
CA HIS A 173 -4.85 9.80 -0.76
C HIS A 173 -6.25 9.37 -0.27
N PHE A 174 -6.34 8.54 0.75
CA PHE A 174 -7.63 8.12 1.28
C PHE A 174 -8.39 9.25 2.00
N GLU A 175 -7.67 10.17 2.65
CA GLU A 175 -8.25 11.39 3.22
C GLU A 175 -8.84 12.29 2.14
N SER A 176 -8.16 12.42 1.00
CA SER A 176 -8.67 13.20 -0.14
C SER A 176 -9.96 12.62 -0.74
N ARG A 177 -10.20 11.31 -0.56
CA ARG A 177 -11.44 10.61 -0.93
C ARG A 177 -12.54 10.73 0.15
N GLY A 178 -12.24 11.32 1.29
CA GLY A 178 -13.22 11.63 2.35
C GLY A 178 -13.69 10.46 3.19
N LYS A 179 -13.20 9.23 2.99
CA LYS A 179 -13.64 8.04 3.75
C LYS A 179 -12.99 7.92 5.13
N ILE A 180 -11.78 8.43 5.25
CA ILE A 180 -11.00 8.42 6.50
C ILE A 180 -10.46 9.80 6.82
N SER A 181 -10.24 10.03 8.11
CA SER A 181 -9.74 11.28 8.67
C SER A 181 -8.74 10.99 9.78
N ARG A 182 -7.68 11.79 9.87
CA ARG A 182 -6.71 11.72 10.97
C ARG A 182 -6.98 12.78 12.03
N ARG A 183 -6.91 12.37 13.29
CA ARG A 183 -6.86 13.27 14.48
C ARG A 183 -5.58 12.97 15.26
N GLY A 184 -4.54 13.77 15.04
CA GLY A 184 -3.22 13.57 15.64
C GLY A 184 -2.60 12.25 15.16
N ALA A 185 -2.32 11.33 16.10
CA ALA A 185 -1.75 10.02 15.80
C ALA A 185 -2.78 8.92 15.48
N PHE A 186 -4.07 9.27 15.42
CA PHE A 186 -5.17 8.33 15.25
C PHE A 186 -5.84 8.51 13.88
N LEU A 187 -6.20 7.38 13.28
CA LEU A 187 -6.97 7.23 12.06
C LEU A 187 -8.39 6.80 12.43
N LYS A 188 -9.39 7.50 11.91
CA LYS A 188 -10.81 7.17 12.08
C LYS A 188 -11.56 7.30 10.76
N LEU A 189 -12.68 6.60 10.63
CA LEU A 189 -13.67 6.91 9.60
C LEU A 189 -14.13 8.36 9.76
N SER A 190 -14.30 9.07 8.64
CA SER A 190 -14.68 10.48 8.65
C SER A 190 -15.99 10.74 9.39
N GLU A 191 -16.96 9.83 9.22
CA GLU A 191 -18.29 9.90 9.84
C GLU A 191 -18.30 9.42 11.30
N PHE A 192 -17.21 8.83 11.79
CA PHE A 192 -17.17 8.31 13.16
C PHE A 192 -16.91 9.43 14.17
N ALA A 193 -17.86 9.59 15.09
CA ALA A 193 -17.68 10.31 16.34
C ALA A 193 -17.51 9.28 17.47
N PRO A 194 -16.43 9.34 18.25
CA PRO A 194 -16.27 8.50 19.42
C PRO A 194 -17.48 8.65 20.35
N GLN A 195 -18.03 7.54 20.83
CA GLN A 195 -19.15 7.52 21.77
C GLN A 195 -18.81 6.64 22.96
N LEU A 196 -19.15 7.12 24.16
CA LEU A 196 -19.07 6.31 25.36
C LEU A 196 -20.16 5.23 25.33
N THR A 197 -19.81 4.01 25.74
CA THR A 197 -20.79 2.94 25.97
C THR A 197 -21.68 3.29 27.16
N GLU A 198 -22.84 2.65 27.32
CA GLU A 198 -23.76 2.94 28.44
C GLU A 198 -23.10 2.75 29.82
N GLU A 199 -22.29 1.70 30.00
CA GLU A 199 -21.52 1.50 31.23
C GLU A 199 -20.48 2.61 31.49
N GLN A 200 -19.92 3.16 30.40
CA GLN A 200 -18.96 4.26 30.47
C GLN A 200 -19.66 5.61 30.68
N LYS A 201 -20.88 5.80 30.16
CA LYS A 201 -21.73 6.98 30.45
C LYS A 201 -22.14 7.00 31.92
N GLU A 202 -22.60 5.89 32.49
CA GLU A 202 -22.90 5.82 33.92
C GLU A 202 -21.67 6.14 34.78
N SER A 203 -20.49 5.65 34.36
CA SER A 203 -19.23 5.96 35.02
C SER A 203 -18.84 7.43 34.86
N ALA A 204 -19.06 8.02 33.67
CA ALA A 204 -18.84 9.44 33.40
C ALA A 204 -19.76 10.32 34.24
N ASP A 205 -21.04 9.98 34.35
CA ASP A 205 -22.03 10.71 35.16
C ASP A 205 -21.69 10.68 36.64
N ARG A 206 -21.22 9.53 37.15
CA ARG A 206 -20.73 9.43 38.55
C ARG A 206 -19.49 10.30 38.77
N LEU A 207 -18.56 10.32 37.82
CA LEU A 207 -17.36 11.16 37.85
C LEU A 207 -17.72 12.65 37.80
N LEU A 208 -18.57 13.06 36.86
CA LEU A 208 -19.02 14.44 36.70
C LEU A 208 -19.79 14.94 37.92
N LYS A 209 -20.67 14.11 38.51
CA LYS A 209 -21.36 14.44 39.77
C LYS A 209 -20.40 14.61 40.94
N SER A 210 -19.38 13.75 41.04
CA SER A 210 -18.34 13.86 42.08
C SER A 210 -17.56 15.17 41.94
N ILE A 211 -17.14 15.53 40.72
CA ILE A 211 -16.43 16.79 40.43
C ILE A 211 -17.34 18.00 40.71
N ALA A 212 -18.59 17.98 40.24
CA ALA A 212 -19.56 19.05 40.48
C ALA A 212 -19.89 19.26 41.96
N SER A 213 -19.78 18.22 42.80
CA SER A 213 -20.00 18.31 44.24
C SER A 213 -18.83 18.96 45.01
N SER A 214 -17.65 19.13 44.38
CA SER A 214 -16.47 19.79 44.97
C SER A 214 -15.85 20.84 44.03
N PRO A 215 -16.56 21.95 43.70
CA PRO A 215 -16.12 22.94 42.71
C PRO A 215 -14.84 23.72 43.09
N LEU A 216 -14.41 23.65 44.35
CA LEU A 216 -13.21 24.32 44.87
C LEU A 216 -12.01 23.39 45.07
N ALA A 217 -12.19 22.08 44.88
CA ALA A 217 -11.15 21.07 45.03
C ALA A 217 -11.20 20.12 43.84
N ASN A 218 -11.07 20.65 42.62
CA ASN A 218 -10.97 19.83 41.42
C ASN A 218 -9.74 18.93 41.55
N PRO A 219 -9.92 17.61 41.75
CA PRO A 219 -8.80 16.69 41.86
C PRO A 219 -7.97 16.74 40.58
N THR A 220 -6.66 16.70 40.73
CA THR A 220 -5.74 16.65 39.59
C THR A 220 -5.94 15.37 38.78
N LYS A 221 -5.49 15.38 37.52
CA LYS A 221 -5.56 14.22 36.62
C LYS A 221 -5.04 12.93 37.29
N GLU A 222 -3.96 13.03 38.06
CA GLU A 222 -3.34 11.90 38.77
C GLU A 222 -4.19 11.37 39.94
N GLU A 223 -4.91 12.26 40.62
CA GLU A 223 -5.80 11.90 41.73
C GLU A 223 -7.09 11.24 41.24
N LEU A 224 -7.67 11.74 40.14
CA LEU A 224 -8.81 11.10 39.46
C LEU A 224 -8.44 9.70 38.94
N LEU A 225 -7.23 9.54 38.41
CA LEU A 225 -6.69 8.26 37.93
C LEU A 225 -6.48 7.25 39.07
N LYS A 226 -6.11 7.71 40.28
CA LYS A 226 -6.00 6.87 41.48
C LYS A 226 -7.35 6.51 42.08
N MET A 227 -8.31 7.43 42.09
CA MET A 227 -9.65 7.19 42.64
C MET A 227 -10.51 6.29 41.76
N TYR A 228 -10.34 6.37 40.43
CA TYR A 228 -11.16 5.61 39.47
C TYR A 228 -10.29 4.89 38.42
N PRO A 229 -9.48 3.89 38.83
CA PRO A 229 -8.57 3.18 37.92
C PRO A 229 -9.30 2.42 36.80
N ARG A 230 -10.56 2.06 36.99
CA ARG A 230 -11.42 1.42 35.97
C ARG A 230 -12.04 2.40 34.96
N SER A 231 -11.95 3.71 35.20
CA SER A 231 -12.57 4.74 34.35
C SER A 231 -11.54 5.56 33.57
N PHE A 232 -10.31 5.05 33.45
CA PHE A 232 -9.18 5.70 32.75
C PHE A 232 -9.51 6.14 31.32
N GLU A 233 -10.18 5.28 30.56
CA GLU A 233 -10.54 5.52 29.17
C GLU A 233 -11.65 6.57 29.05
N VAL A 234 -12.60 6.56 29.98
CA VAL A 234 -13.68 7.56 30.09
C VAL A 234 -13.13 8.93 30.42
N LEU A 235 -12.17 9.01 31.36
CA LEU A 235 -11.53 10.27 31.75
C LEU A 235 -10.71 10.86 30.59
N LYS A 236 -10.01 10.02 29.81
CA LYS A 236 -9.32 10.45 28.58
C LYS A 236 -10.29 10.96 27.52
N PHE A 237 -11.46 10.32 27.38
CA PHE A 237 -12.50 10.73 26.46
C PHE A 237 -13.07 12.11 26.84
N LEU A 238 -13.42 12.30 28.11
CA LEU A 238 -13.98 13.55 28.63
C LEU A 238 -13.01 14.72 28.47
N ILE A 239 -11.73 14.52 28.79
CA ILE A 239 -10.67 15.54 28.57
C ILE A 239 -10.50 15.84 27.07
N ALA A 240 -10.55 14.83 26.19
CA ALA A 240 -10.38 15.02 24.75
C ALA A 240 -11.57 15.74 24.06
N HIS A 241 -12.73 15.79 24.74
CA HIS A 241 -13.93 16.52 24.30
C HIS A 241 -14.16 17.83 25.08
N GLY A 242 -13.30 18.15 26.06
CA GLY A 242 -13.36 19.40 26.82
C GLY A 242 -14.50 19.46 27.85
N GLU A 243 -15.02 18.30 28.28
CA GLU A 243 -16.09 18.22 29.28
C GLU A 243 -15.56 18.27 30.73
N VAL A 244 -14.25 18.06 30.92
CA VAL A 244 -13.53 18.13 32.21
C VAL A 244 -12.14 18.73 32.00
#